data_AF-A0AAP6ZPD5-F1
#
_entry.id   AF-A0AAP6ZPD5-F1
#
_cell.length_a   1.000
_cell.length_b   1.000
_cell.length_c   1.000
_cell.angle_alpha   90.00
_cell.angle_beta   90.00
_cell.angle_gamma   90.00
#
_symmetry.space_group_name_H-M   'P 1'
#
loop_
_entity.id
_entity.type
_entity.pdbx_description
1 polymer ?
#
loop_
_entity_poly.entity_id
_entity_poly.type
_entity_poly.pdbx_seq_one_letter_code
_entity_poly.pdbx_strand_id
1 'polypeptide(L)'
;MAILFELALIILPLFTLLSTVNGVIKYRSARLILGVSFICLLVELFVSWLWVFRIVELTDLEMSIFVGHDWWNLAAGPLVFLLYLYVFTELNFSNRKKEKTDDLPRAE
;
A
#
# COMPACT_ATOMS: atom_id res chain seq x y z
N MET A 1 -17.72 8.91 -1.62
CA MET A 1 -16.80 8.74 -0.48
C MET A 1 -15.68 7.73 -0.76
N ALA A 2 -15.90 6.68 -1.55
CA ALA A 2 -14.89 5.66 -1.89
C ALA A 2 -13.57 6.25 -2.44
N ILE A 3 -13.66 7.19 -3.38
CA ILE A 3 -12.48 7.82 -4.03
C ILE A 3 -11.44 8.40 -3.05
N LEU A 4 -11.87 8.99 -1.93
CA LEU A 4 -10.96 9.56 -0.93
C LEU A 4 -10.17 8.47 -0.20
N PHE A 5 -10.82 7.34 0.05
CA PHE A 5 -10.21 6.21 0.72
C PHE A 5 -9.22 5.49 -0.21
N GLU A 6 -9.57 5.34 -1.48
CA GLU A 6 -8.69 4.76 -2.50
C GLU A 6 -7.44 5.64 -2.73
N LEU A 7 -7.62 6.96 -2.81
CA LEU A 7 -6.49 7.90 -2.85
C LEU A 7 -5.61 7.79 -1.61
N ALA A 8 -6.23 7.67 -0.43
CA ALA A 8 -5.48 7.49 0.81
C ALA A 8 -4.62 6.21 0.74
N LEU A 9 -5.17 5.10 0.22
CA LEU A 9 -4.44 3.85 0.01
C LEU A 9 -3.27 3.98 -0.97
N ILE A 10 -3.37 4.84 -1.98
CA ILE A 10 -2.25 5.11 -2.91
C ILE A 10 -1.16 5.97 -2.24
N ILE A 11 -1.55 6.94 -1.42
CA ILE A 11 -0.62 7.88 -0.78
C ILE A 11 0.06 7.26 0.45
N LEU A 12 -0.62 6.38 1.18
CA LEU A 12 -0.14 5.66 2.37
C LEU A 12 1.24 4.98 2.18
N PRO A 13 1.49 4.17 1.14
CA PRO A 13 2.77 3.51 0.94
C PRO A 13 3.91 4.52 0.68
N LEU A 14 3.63 5.59 -0.07
CA LEU A 14 4.61 6.66 -0.30
C LEU A 14 4.90 7.44 0.99
N PHE A 15 3.86 7.77 1.76
CA PHE A 15 3.98 8.52 3.01
C PHE A 15 4.74 7.72 4.07
N THR A 16 4.49 6.42 4.18
CA THR A 16 5.18 5.53 5.12
C THR A 16 6.64 5.33 4.75
N LEU A 17 6.95 5.22 3.45
CA LEU A 17 8.34 5.20 2.97
C LEU A 17 9.06 6.50 3.36
N LEU A 18 8.50 7.66 2.97
CA LEU A 18 9.10 8.97 3.23
C LEU A 18 9.31 9.22 4.73
N SER A 19 8.30 8.89 5.54
CA SER A 19 8.35 9.05 6.99
C SER A 19 9.38 8.13 7.65
N THR A 20 9.61 6.94 7.09
CA THR A 20 10.63 6.01 7.60
C THR A 20 12.05 6.45 7.22
N VAL A 21 12.23 6.90 5.98
CA VAL A 21 13.53 7.43 5.49
C VAL A 21 13.93 8.68 6.27
N ASN A 22 12.98 9.59 6.54
CA ASN A 22 13.20 10.78 7.35
C ASN A 22 13.32 10.49 8.86
N GLY A 23 13.20 9.23 9.30
CA GLY A 23 13.33 8.85 10.70
C GLY A 23 12.18 9.32 11.61
N VAL A 24 11.08 9.82 11.04
CA VAL A 24 9.91 10.32 11.78
C VAL A 24 9.16 9.16 12.44
N ILE A 25 9.11 7.99 11.79
CA ILE A 25 8.36 6.82 12.25
C ILE A 25 9.29 5.62 12.43
N LYS A 26 9.12 4.88 13.53
CA LYS A 26 9.84 3.62 13.77
C LYS A 26 9.40 2.55 12.77
N TYR A 27 10.35 1.74 12.30
CA TYR A 27 10.10 0.64 11.35
C TYR A 27 8.92 -0.27 11.75
N ARG A 28 8.80 -0.60 13.04
CA ARG A 28 7.70 -1.44 13.56
C ARG A 28 6.32 -0.81 13.34
N SER A 29 6.21 0.51 13.51
CA SER A 29 4.97 1.26 13.26
C SER A 29 4.68 1.40 11.78
N ALA A 30 5.70 1.71 10.96
CA ALA A 30 5.55 1.79 9.51
C ALA A 30 5.07 0.47 8.91
N ARG A 31 5.61 -0.66 9.37
CA ARG A 31 5.21 -2.01 8.95
C ARG A 31 3.77 -2.34 9.35
N LEU A 32 3.31 -1.92 10.53
CA LEU A 32 1.92 -2.10 10.94
C LEU A 32 0.96 -1.28 10.09
N ILE A 33 1.28 0.00 9.87
CA ILE A 33 0.44 0.91 9.03
C ILE A 33 0.33 0.36 7.61
N LEU A 34 1.46 -0.04 7.01
CA LEU A 34 1.50 -0.66 5.69
C LEU A 34 0.76 -1.99 5.65
N GLY A 35 0.92 -2.84 6.67
CA GLY A 35 0.25 -4.14 6.73
C GLY A 35 -1.27 -4.01 6.78
N VAL A 36 -1.78 -3.13 7.64
CA VAL A 36 -3.23 -2.87 7.74
C VAL A 36 -3.77 -2.30 6.43
N SER A 37 -3.09 -1.30 5.86
CA SER A 37 -3.54 -0.68 4.61
C SER A 37 -3.43 -1.62 3.41
N PHE A 38 -2.46 -2.53 3.39
CA PHE A 38 -2.38 -3.59 2.39
C PHE A 38 -3.55 -4.59 2.47
N ILE A 39 -3.98 -4.96 3.68
CA ILE A 39 -5.17 -5.81 3.85
C ILE A 39 -6.42 -5.09 3.34
N CYS A 40 -6.59 -3.80 3.65
CA CYS A 40 -7.68 -3.01 3.10
C CYS A 40 -7.67 -3.00 1.57
N LEU A 41 -6.50 -2.79 0.96
CA LEU A 41 -6.32 -2.84 -0.50
C LEU A 41 -6.72 -4.20 -1.08
N LEU A 42 -6.33 -5.31 -0.44
CA LEU A 42 -6.72 -6.66 -0.89
C LEU A 42 -8.24 -6.86 -0.85
N VAL A 43 -8.91 -6.40 0.21
CA VAL A 43 -10.37 -6.48 0.31
C VAL A 43 -11.03 -5.66 -0.79
N GLU A 44 -10.56 -4.44 -1.05
CA GLU A 44 -11.08 -3.61 -2.13
C GLU A 44 -10.87 -4.23 -3.51
N LEU A 45 -9.68 -4.78 -3.78
CA LEU A 45 -9.39 -5.48 -5.03
C LEU A 45 -10.30 -6.69 -5.22
N PHE A 46 -10.53 -7.45 -4.15
CA PHE A 46 -11.40 -8.61 -4.18
C PHE A 46 -12.87 -8.21 -4.47
N VAL A 47 -13.36 -7.17 -3.80
CA VAL A 47 -14.71 -6.61 -4.06
C VAL A 47 -14.80 -6.05 -5.48
N SER A 48 -13.75 -5.36 -5.96
CA SER A 48 -13.66 -4.85 -7.34
C SER A 48 -13.83 -5.96 -8.36
N TRP A 49 -13.10 -7.06 -8.19
CA TRP A 49 -13.20 -8.20 -9.09
C TRP A 49 -14.57 -8.88 -9.04
N LEU A 50 -15.14 -9.09 -7.85
CA LEU A 50 -16.49 -9.65 -7.71
C LEU A 50 -17.55 -8.81 -8.45
N TRP A 51 -17.40 -7.47 -8.42
CA TRP A 51 -18.26 -6.56 -9.15
C TRP A 51 -18.05 -6.63 -10.68
N VAL A 52 -16.80 -6.66 -11.15
CA VAL A 52 -16.48 -6.81 -12.59
C VAL A 52 -17.05 -8.10 -13.17
N PHE A 53 -17.04 -9.21 -12.41
CA PHE A 53 -17.67 -10.47 -12.82
C PHE A 53 -19.21 -10.46 -12.68
N ARG A 54 -19.82 -9.32 -12.34
CA ARG A 54 -21.26 -9.13 -12.10
C ARG A 54 -21.86 -10.10 -11.07
N ILE A 55 -21.04 -10.60 -10.15
CA ILE A 55 -21.49 -11.48 -9.06
C ILE A 55 -22.27 -10.67 -8.01
N VAL A 56 -21.95 -9.37 -7.89
CA VAL A 56 -22.62 -8.42 -7.00
C VAL A 56 -22.97 -7.17 -7.81
N GLU A 57 -24.24 -6.78 -7.86
CA GLU A 57 -24.66 -5.50 -8.45
C GLU A 57 -24.55 -4.40 -7.40
N LEU A 58 -23.41 -3.71 -7.35
CA LEU A 58 -23.29 -2.47 -6.59
C LEU A 58 -23.66 -1.29 -7.49
N THR A 59 -24.82 -0.71 -7.24
CA THR A 59 -25.44 0.37 -8.03
C THR A 59 -24.81 1.76 -7.80
N ASP A 60 -23.85 1.87 -6.89
CA ASP A 60 -23.37 3.16 -6.34
C ASP A 60 -21.87 3.42 -6.61
N LEU A 61 -21.32 2.76 -7.63
CA LEU A 61 -19.88 2.64 -7.87
C LEU A 61 -19.41 3.34 -9.17
N GLU A 62 -20.14 4.36 -9.64
CA GLU A 62 -19.79 5.10 -10.85
C GLU A 62 -18.51 5.96 -10.73
N MET A 63 -17.99 6.19 -9.51
CA MET A 63 -16.80 7.01 -9.25
C MET A 63 -15.81 6.33 -8.28
N SER A 64 -15.20 5.23 -8.71
CA SER A 64 -14.12 4.55 -8.00
C SER A 64 -12.93 4.29 -8.93
N ILE A 65 -11.72 4.42 -8.40
CA ILE A 65 -10.40 4.30 -9.03
C ILE A 65 -9.95 2.84 -9.08
N PHE A 66 -10.47 1.97 -8.21
CA PHE A 66 -10.21 0.53 -8.24
C PHE A 66 -11.38 -0.28 -8.78
N VAL A 67 -12.62 0.15 -8.50
CA VAL A 67 -13.87 -0.48 -8.91
C VAL A 67 -14.53 0.42 -9.96
N GLY A 68 -14.15 0.29 -11.22
CA GLY A 68 -14.63 1.17 -12.29
C GLY A 68 -15.06 0.38 -13.49
N HIS A 69 -15.98 0.94 -14.27
CA HIS A 69 -16.50 0.29 -15.46
C HIS A 69 -15.42 0.08 -16.52
N ASP A 70 -14.41 0.94 -16.52
CA ASP A 70 -13.36 0.93 -17.51
C ASP A 70 -12.28 -0.13 -17.23
N TRP A 71 -11.80 -0.76 -18.30
CA TRP A 71 -10.79 -1.81 -18.26
C TRP A 71 -9.45 -1.38 -17.62
N TRP A 72 -9.16 -0.07 -17.58
CA TRP A 72 -7.94 0.45 -16.96
C TRP A 72 -7.96 0.40 -15.42
N ASN A 73 -9.14 0.45 -14.79
CA ASN A 73 -9.27 0.25 -13.33
C ASN A 73 -8.80 -1.15 -12.91
N LEU A 74 -8.99 -2.15 -13.79
CA LEU A 74 -8.54 -3.52 -13.54
C LEU A 74 -7.02 -3.62 -13.42
N ALA A 75 -6.27 -2.71 -14.07
CA ALA A 75 -4.81 -2.63 -13.98
C ALA A 75 -4.34 -1.70 -12.84
N ALA A 76 -5.14 -0.70 -12.47
CA ALA A 76 -4.81 0.23 -11.39
C ALA A 76 -4.65 -0.47 -10.04
N GLY A 77 -5.54 -1.39 -9.69
CA GLY A 77 -5.43 -2.19 -8.46
C GLY A 77 -4.10 -2.96 -8.35
N PRO A 78 -3.76 -3.83 -9.31
CA PRO A 78 -2.49 -4.56 -9.35
C PRO A 78 -1.25 -3.63 -9.34
N LEU A 79 -1.33 -2.46 -9.97
CA LEU A 79 -0.24 -1.49 -9.96
C LEU A 79 0.02 -0.95 -8.54
N VAL A 80 -1.03 -0.59 -7.81
CA VAL A 80 -0.91 -0.13 -6.42
C VAL A 80 -0.46 -1.28 -5.51
N PHE A 81 -0.91 -2.52 -5.78
CA PHE A 81 -0.40 -3.70 -5.10
C PHE A 81 1.13 -3.85 -5.26
N LEU A 82 1.66 -3.66 -6.47
CA LEU A 82 3.10 -3.67 -6.72
C LEU A 82 3.83 -2.55 -5.98
N LEU A 83 3.24 -1.36 -5.89
CA LEU A 83 3.78 -0.24 -5.10
C LEU A 83 3.93 -0.62 -3.62
N TYR A 84 2.92 -1.28 -3.05
CA TYR A 84 2.99 -1.78 -1.68
C TYR A 84 4.11 -2.80 -1.49
N LEU A 85 4.26 -3.77 -2.40
CA LEU A 85 5.34 -4.76 -2.34
C LEU A 85 6.72 -4.11 -2.45
N TYR A 86 6.86 -3.11 -3.34
CA TYR A 86 8.09 -2.35 -3.50
C TYR A 86 8.47 -1.64 -2.19
N VAL A 87 7.54 -0.89 -1.60
CA VAL A 87 7.78 -0.19 -0.32
C VAL A 87 8.08 -1.17 0.80
N PHE A 88 7.38 -2.31 0.85
CA PHE A 88 7.65 -3.34 1.86
C PHE A 88 9.06 -3.90 1.76
N THR A 89 9.52 -4.15 0.52
CA THR A 89 10.87 -4.64 0.22
C THR A 89 11.92 -3.60 0.62
N GLU A 90 11.71 -2.34 0.24
CA GLU A 90 12.61 -1.22 0.54
C GLU A 90 12.76 -1.02 2.05
N LEU A 91 11.66 -1.03 2.79
CA LEU A 91 11.68 -0.93 4.24
C LEU A 91 12.45 -2.09 4.90
N ASN A 92 12.27 -3.30 4.40
CA ASN A 92 12.99 -4.47 4.90
C ASN A 92 14.49 -4.38 4.64
N PHE A 93 14.87 -3.92 3.45
CA PHE A 93 16.27 -3.75 3.06
C PHE A 93 16.95 -2.64 3.87
N SER A 94 16.26 -1.51 4.04
CA SER A 94 16.73 -0.37 4.83
C SER A 94 16.89 -0.72 6.32
N ASN A 95 16.00 -1.54 6.88
CA ASN A 95 16.13 -2.05 8.24
C ASN A 95 17.35 -2.95 8.43
N ARG A 96 17.59 -3.91 7.52
CA ARG A 96 18.81 -4.75 7.55
C ARG A 96 20.09 -3.94 7.45
N LYS A 97 20.09 -2.84 6.68
CA LYS A 97 21.26 -1.97 6.55
C LYS A 97 21.55 -1.21 7.84
N LYS A 98 20.53 -0.78 8.58
CA LYS A 98 20.69 -0.15 9.90
C LYS A 98 21.25 -1.14 10.92
N GLU A 99 20.71 -2.35 10.99
CA GLU A 99 21.19 -3.42 11.87
C GLU A 99 22.68 -3.73 11.65
N LYS A 100 23.10 -3.89 10.39
CA LYS A 100 24.51 -4.12 10.04
C LYS A 100 25.45 -2.95 10.37
N THR A 101 24.92 -1.74 10.53
CA THR A 101 25.74 -0.54 10.85
C THR A 101 25.95 -0.39 12.36
N ASP A 102 25.00 -0.83 13.19
CA ASP A 102 25.14 -0.84 14.64
C ASP A 102 26.08 -1.96 15.15
N ASP A 103 26.30 -3.01 14.36
CA ASP A 103 27.22 -4.12 14.69
C ASP A 103 28.71 -3.80 14.44
N LEU A 104 29.01 -2.66 13.80
CA LEU A 104 30.40 -2.24 13.60
C LEU A 104 30.93 -1.60 14.88
N PRO A 105 32.07 -2.05 15.44
CA PRO A 105 32.64 -1.43 16.63
C PRO A 105 32.89 0.05 16.31
N ARG A 106 32.35 0.93 17.16
CA ARG A 106 32.72 2.34 17.14
C ARG A 106 34.22 2.39 17.34
N ALA A 107 34.93 2.81 16.30
CA ALA A 107 36.35 3.13 16.42
C ALA A 107 36.43 4.35 17.36
N GLU A 108 36.60 4.08 18.64
CA GLU A 108 37.09 5.02 19.65
C GLU A 108 38.58 5.26 19.45
#